data_AF-A0A380ED43-F1
#
_entry.id   AF-A0A380ED43-F1
#
_cell.length_a   1.000
_cell.length_b   1.000
_cell.length_c   1.000
_cell.angle_alpha   90.00
_cell.angle_beta   90.00
_cell.angle_gamma   90.00
#
_symmetry.space_group_name_H-M   'P 1'
#
loop_
_entity.id
_entity.type
_entity.pdbx_description
1 polymer ?
#
loop_
_entity_poly.entity_id
_entity_poly.type
_entity_poly.pdbx_seq_one_letter_code
_entity_poly.pdbx_strand_id
1 'polypeptide(L)'
;MQVSFVTILIQSSSGTTVITIGLVTAGFMTLKQAIGVIMGANIGTTVTAFIIGIDLGEYAMPILALGAFLIFFFKRSKINNIGRILFGFGSLFFGLEFMGDAVKPLASLDGFKQLMLDMSTIQYSLSLSAQG
;
A
#
# COMPACT_ATOMS: atom_id res chain seq x y z
N MET A 1 16.03 -20.41 -9.22
CA MET A 1 14.61 -20.35 -8.78
C MET A 1 14.43 -19.96 -7.31
N GLN A 2 15.48 -19.84 -6.47
CA GLN A 2 15.32 -19.48 -5.04
C GLN A 2 15.23 -17.97 -4.75
N VAL A 3 15.63 -17.10 -5.68
CA VAL A 3 15.68 -15.65 -5.43
C VAL A 3 14.30 -14.99 -5.32
N SER A 4 13.28 -15.46 -6.04
CA SER A 4 11.94 -14.83 -6.09
C SER A 4 11.17 -14.86 -4.77
N PHE A 5 11.39 -15.88 -3.92
CA PHE A 5 10.72 -16.00 -2.62
C PHE A 5 11.28 -15.01 -1.60
N VAL A 6 12.61 -14.78 -1.64
CA VAL A 6 13.26 -13.72 -0.85
C VAL A 6 12.89 -12.34 -1.40
N THR A 7 12.70 -12.18 -2.73
CA THR A 7 12.28 -10.90 -3.32
C THR A 7 10.86 -10.48 -2.92
N ILE A 8 9.94 -11.42 -2.70
CA ILE A 8 8.59 -11.14 -2.18
C ILE A 8 8.65 -10.70 -0.71
N LEU A 9 9.58 -11.25 0.08
CA LEU A 9 9.75 -10.87 1.50
C LEU A 9 10.50 -9.54 1.69
N ILE A 10 11.39 -9.17 0.77
CA ILE A 10 12.09 -7.87 0.76
C ILE A 10 11.40 -6.88 -0.22
N GLN A 11 10.13 -7.13 -0.59
CA GLN A 11 9.29 -6.22 -1.39
C GLN A 11 8.84 -5.02 -0.55
N SER A 12 9.81 -4.25 -0.12
CA SER A 12 9.66 -2.98 0.57
C SER A 12 10.78 -2.12 0.00
N SER A 13 10.57 -0.82 -0.19
CA SER A 13 11.50 0.13 -0.84
C SER A 13 13.01 -0.09 -0.54
N SER A 14 13.33 -0.66 0.62
CA SER A 14 14.64 -1.18 1.04
C SER A 14 15.28 -2.18 0.05
N GLY A 15 14.55 -3.17 -0.47
CA GLY A 15 15.08 -4.15 -1.43
C GLY A 15 15.46 -3.52 -2.76
N THR A 16 14.66 -2.57 -3.24
CA THR A 16 14.93 -1.78 -4.45
C THR A 16 16.23 -0.99 -4.32
N THR A 17 16.46 -0.39 -3.14
CA THR A 17 17.69 0.36 -2.85
C THR A 17 18.92 -0.54 -2.87
N VAL A 18 18.86 -1.72 -2.25
CA VAL A 18 19.97 -2.68 -2.23
C VAL A 18 20.32 -3.16 -3.64
N ILE A 19 19.32 -3.50 -4.46
CA ILE A 19 19.52 -3.90 -5.85
C ILE A 19 20.15 -2.76 -6.67
N THR A 20 19.66 -1.53 -6.48
CA THR A 20 20.18 -0.35 -7.17
C THR A 20 21.65 -0.09 -6.84
N ILE A 21 22.04 -0.18 -5.57
CA ILE A 21 23.44 -0.05 -5.13
C ILE A 21 24.31 -1.18 -5.72
N GLY A 22 23.79 -2.41 -5.79
CA GLY A 22 24.45 -3.54 -6.44
C GLY A 22 24.72 -3.29 -7.93
N LEU A 23 23.76 -2.71 -8.66
CA LEU A 23 23.90 -2.37 -10.08
C LEU A 23 24.90 -1.23 -10.34
N VAL A 24 25.02 -0.28 -9.41
CA VAL A 24 26.05 0.77 -9.49
C VAL A 24 27.45 0.19 -9.29
N THR A 25 27.60 -0.69 -8.30
CA THR A 25 28.88 -1.35 -8.02
C THR A 25 29.32 -2.24 -9.19
N ALA A 26 28.37 -2.85 -9.89
CA ALA A 26 28.61 -3.66 -11.09
C ALA A 26 28.80 -2.83 -12.38
N GLY A 27 28.72 -1.48 -12.31
CA GLY A 27 28.96 -0.59 -13.44
C GLY A 27 27.80 -0.48 -14.45
N PHE A 28 26.67 -1.15 -14.21
CA PHE A 28 25.49 -1.09 -15.09
C PHE A 28 24.68 0.20 -14.93
N MET A 29 24.91 0.96 -13.87
CA MET A 29 24.19 2.20 -13.55
C MET A 29 25.13 3.23 -12.94
N THR A 30 24.99 4.49 -13.32
CA THR A 30 25.73 5.58 -12.69
C THR A 30 25.09 5.97 -11.35
N LEU A 31 25.88 6.55 -10.44
CA LEU A 31 25.38 7.01 -9.14
C LEU A 31 24.22 8.02 -9.29
N LYS A 32 24.26 8.90 -10.30
CA LYS A 32 23.17 9.83 -10.59
C LYS A 32 21.86 9.12 -10.95
N GLN A 33 21.92 8.05 -11.75
CA GLN A 33 20.74 7.27 -12.11
C GLN A 33 20.19 6.52 -10.89
N ALA A 34 21.07 5.97 -10.05
CA ALA A 34 20.69 5.28 -8.82
C ALA A 34 19.96 6.19 -7.83
N ILE A 35 20.45 7.42 -7.63
CA ILE A 35 19.76 8.43 -6.80
C ILE A 35 18.33 8.66 -7.32
N GLY A 36 18.16 8.77 -8.64
CA GLY A 36 16.83 8.92 -9.25
C GLY A 36 15.89 7.75 -8.95
N VAL A 37 16.37 6.51 -9.03
CA VAL A 37 15.58 5.31 -8.71
C VAL A 37 15.21 5.25 -7.23
N ILE A 38 16.16 5.51 -6.33
CA ILE A 38 15.94 5.45 -4.89
C ILE A 38 14.96 6.56 -4.45
N MET A 39 15.14 7.79 -4.94
CA MET A 39 14.21 8.89 -4.68
C MET A 39 12.82 8.57 -5.25
N GLY A 40 12.75 8.02 -6.46
CA GLY A 40 11.48 7.60 -7.07
C GLY A 40 10.75 6.53 -6.26
N ALA A 41 11.46 5.54 -5.73
CA ALA A 41 10.89 4.50 -4.87
C ALA A 41 10.33 5.09 -3.57
N ASN A 42 11.07 6.00 -2.93
CA ASN A 42 10.63 6.64 -1.68
C ASN A 42 9.50 7.65 -1.88
N ILE A 43 9.52 8.44 -2.97
CA ILE A 43 8.42 9.37 -3.28
C ILE A 43 7.17 8.58 -3.68
N GLY A 44 7.34 7.51 -4.45
CA GLY A 44 6.23 6.67 -4.92
C GLY A 44 5.42 6.05 -3.78
N THR A 45 6.07 5.59 -2.71
CA THR A 45 5.36 5.04 -1.54
C THR A 45 4.59 6.13 -0.79
N THR A 46 5.14 7.33 -0.65
CA THR A 46 4.43 8.47 -0.05
C THR A 46 3.25 8.93 -0.89
N VAL A 47 3.41 9.03 -2.21
CA VAL A 47 2.32 9.42 -3.12
C VAL A 47 1.21 8.37 -3.11
N THR A 48 1.56 7.08 -3.08
CA THR A 48 0.57 5.99 -2.96
C THR A 48 -0.20 6.08 -1.64
N ALA A 49 0.50 6.29 -0.52
CA ALA A 49 -0.13 6.47 0.78
C ALA A 49 -1.03 7.73 0.83
N PHE A 50 -0.59 8.82 0.20
CA PHE A 50 -1.37 10.05 0.09
C PHE A 50 -2.65 9.83 -0.72
N ILE A 51 -2.55 9.15 -1.87
CA ILE A 51 -3.72 8.82 -2.69
C ILE A 51 -4.72 7.97 -1.89
N ILE A 52 -4.25 6.96 -1.17
CA ILE A 52 -5.11 6.09 -0.34
C ILE A 52 -5.71 6.86 0.85
N GLY A 53 -4.96 7.79 1.45
CA GLY A 53 -5.36 8.54 2.64
C GLY A 53 -6.37 9.65 2.37
N ILE A 54 -6.61 10.03 1.12
CA ILE A 54 -7.77 10.86 0.77
C ILE A 54 -9.00 9.94 0.90
N ASP A 55 -9.98 10.34 1.71
CA ASP A 55 -11.25 9.63 1.92
C ASP A 55 -12.05 9.51 0.61
N LEU A 56 -11.66 8.54 -0.21
CA LEU A 56 -12.27 8.18 -1.48
C LEU A 56 -13.18 6.96 -1.33
N GLY A 57 -13.37 6.43 -0.11
CA GLY A 57 -14.22 5.26 0.16
C GLY A 57 -15.61 5.40 -0.43
N GLU A 58 -16.33 6.48 -0.07
CA GLU A 58 -17.69 6.73 -0.60
C GLU A 58 -17.72 6.88 -2.14
N TYR A 59 -16.61 7.33 -2.74
CA TYR A 59 -16.48 7.48 -4.19
C TYR A 59 -15.94 6.21 -4.89
N ALA A 60 -15.49 5.22 -4.15
CA ALA A 60 -14.88 4.00 -4.68
C ALA A 60 -15.89 3.20 -5.51
N MET A 61 -17.10 3.02 -4.97
CA MET A 61 -18.18 2.29 -5.64
C MET A 61 -18.63 2.95 -6.96
N PRO A 62 -18.91 4.28 -7.02
CA PRO A 62 -19.26 4.92 -8.30
C PRO A 62 -18.08 4.97 -9.29
N ILE A 63 -16.84 5.15 -8.83
CA ILE A 63 -15.66 5.11 -9.72
C ILE A 63 -15.47 3.72 -10.33
N LEU A 64 -15.63 2.67 -9.52
CA LEU A 64 -15.57 1.27 -9.97
C LEU A 64 -16.66 0.97 -11.00
N ALA A 65 -17.90 1.38 -10.71
CA ALA A 65 -19.04 1.20 -11.61
C ALA A 65 -18.84 1.93 -12.95
N LEU A 66 -18.33 3.16 -12.92
CA LEU A 66 -18.05 3.95 -14.12
C LEU A 66 -16.90 3.33 -14.94
N GLY A 67 -15.83 2.87 -14.28
CA GLY A 67 -14.73 2.14 -14.91
C GLY A 67 -15.20 0.85 -15.59
N ALA A 68 -16.01 0.04 -14.91
CA ALA A 68 -16.62 -1.16 -15.48
C ALA A 68 -17.52 -0.82 -16.68
N PHE A 69 -18.39 0.17 -16.54
CA PHE A 69 -19.28 0.62 -17.61
C PHE A 69 -18.50 1.02 -18.87
N LEU A 70 -17.43 1.80 -18.72
CA LEU A 70 -16.58 2.22 -19.85
C LEU A 70 -15.91 1.04 -20.56
N ILE A 71 -15.45 0.03 -19.82
CA ILE A 71 -14.81 -1.17 -20.39
C ILE A 71 -15.83 -2.03 -21.16
N PHE A 72 -17.03 -2.21 -20.61
CA PHE A 72 -18.06 -3.08 -21.19
C PHE A 72 -18.81 -2.45 -22.37
N PHE A 73 -19.07 -1.14 -22.34
CA PHE A 73 -19.83 -0.46 -23.41
C PHE A 73 -18.96 0.03 -24.58
N PHE A 74 -17.70 0.39 -24.34
CA PHE A 74 -16.85 0.96 -25.38
C PHE A 74 -15.69 0.03 -25.78
N LYS A 75 -15.73 -0.48 -27.02
CA LYS A 75 -14.64 -1.24 -27.65
C LYS A 75 -13.49 -0.37 -28.20
N ARG A 76 -13.58 0.96 -28.06
CA ARG A 76 -12.51 1.89 -28.48
C ARG A 76 -11.33 1.78 -27.51
N SER A 77 -10.14 1.46 -28.01
CA SER A 77 -8.92 1.24 -27.22
C SER A 77 -8.61 2.37 -26.23
N LYS A 78 -8.72 3.66 -26.63
CA LYS A 78 -8.49 4.80 -25.72
C LYS A 78 -9.47 4.84 -24.53
N ILE A 79 -10.75 4.60 -24.78
CA ILE A 79 -11.80 4.65 -23.74
C ILE A 79 -11.65 3.43 -22.81
N ASN A 80 -11.34 2.26 -23.38
CA ASN A 80 -11.10 1.06 -22.60
C ASN A 80 -9.87 1.21 -21.69
N ASN A 81 -8.80 1.86 -22.15
CA ASN A 81 -7.62 2.13 -21.32
C ASN A 81 -7.96 3.04 -20.13
N ILE A 82 -8.74 4.10 -20.34
CA ILE A 82 -9.21 4.97 -19.25
C ILE A 82 -10.13 4.18 -18.30
N GLY A 83 -11.05 3.37 -18.85
CA GLY A 83 -11.93 2.51 -18.09
C GLY A 83 -11.17 1.51 -17.19
N ARG A 84 -10.07 0.92 -17.69
CA ARG A 84 -9.18 0.04 -16.92
C ARG A 84 -8.47 0.77 -15.78
N ILE A 85 -8.04 2.01 -16.00
CA ILE A 85 -7.44 2.84 -14.95
C ILE A 85 -8.48 3.13 -13.86
N LEU A 86 -9.67 3.61 -14.23
CA LEU A 86 -10.75 3.91 -13.28
C LEU A 86 -11.23 2.65 -12.54
N PHE A 87 -11.39 1.53 -13.24
CA PHE A 87 -11.76 0.26 -12.64
C PHE A 87 -10.69 -0.23 -11.66
N GLY A 88 -9.41 -0.13 -12.02
CA GLY A 88 -8.28 -0.47 -11.14
C GLY A 88 -8.27 0.37 -9.87
N PHE A 89 -8.37 1.69 -9.99
CA PHE A 89 -8.48 2.59 -8.84
C PHE A 89 -9.72 2.28 -7.98
N GLY A 90 -10.90 2.17 -8.59
CA GLY A 90 -12.13 1.84 -7.88
C GLY A 90 -12.05 0.51 -7.13
N SER A 91 -11.42 -0.52 -7.74
CA SER A 91 -11.23 -1.83 -7.10
C SER A 91 -10.29 -1.79 -5.90
N LEU A 92 -9.23 -0.97 -5.94
CA LEU A 92 -8.31 -0.79 -4.82
C LEU A 92 -9.03 -0.17 -3.62
N PHE A 93 -9.74 0.93 -3.83
CA PHE A 93 -10.48 1.61 -2.75
C PHE A 93 -11.65 0.76 -2.23
N PHE A 94 -12.40 0.09 -3.10
CA PHE A 94 -13.44 -0.83 -2.68
C PHE A 94 -12.87 -1.98 -1.83
N GLY A 95 -11.70 -2.52 -2.22
CA GLY A 95 -11.00 -3.53 -1.43
C GLY A 95 -10.60 -3.03 -0.04
N LEU A 96 -10.10 -1.79 0.05
CA LEU A 96 -9.75 -1.17 1.33
C LEU A 96 -10.97 -0.98 2.25
N GLU A 97 -12.10 -0.51 1.70
CA GLU A 97 -13.34 -0.34 2.46
C GLU A 97 -13.92 -1.68 2.91
N PHE A 98 -13.92 -2.68 2.03
CA PHE A 98 -14.32 -4.05 2.36
C PHE A 98 -13.44 -4.66 3.47
N MET A 99 -12.13 -4.40 3.44
CA MET A 99 -11.23 -4.80 4.51
C MET A 99 -11.57 -4.11 5.84
N GLY A 100 -11.90 -2.81 5.80
CA GLY A 100 -12.37 -2.07 6.96
C GLY A 100 -13.62 -2.69 7.58
N ASP A 101 -14.61 -3.01 6.75
CA ASP A 101 -15.86 -3.65 7.18
C ASP A 101 -15.65 -5.06 7.74
N ALA A 102 -14.74 -5.84 7.14
CA ALA A 102 -14.40 -7.18 7.63
C ALA A 102 -13.70 -7.14 9.00
N VAL A 103 -12.95 -6.09 9.31
CA VAL A 103 -12.21 -5.94 10.57
C VAL A 103 -13.06 -5.33 11.69
N LYS A 104 -14.05 -4.48 11.37
CA LYS A 104 -14.99 -3.89 12.35
C LYS A 104 -15.58 -4.90 13.37
N PRO A 105 -16.07 -6.10 12.99
CA PRO A 105 -16.62 -7.05 13.95
C PRO A 105 -15.55 -7.65 14.88
N LEU A 106 -14.28 -7.78 14.45
CA LEU A 106 -13.21 -8.28 15.30
C LEU A 106 -12.90 -7.32 16.46
N ALA A 107 -13.02 -6.01 16.22
CA ALA A 107 -12.82 -5.00 17.26
C ALA A 107 -13.84 -5.09 18.42
N SER A 108 -14.99 -5.72 18.18
CA SER A 108 -16.06 -5.85 19.18
C SER A 108 -15.90 -7.06 20.11
N LEU A 109 -15.02 -8.01 19.77
CA LEU A 109 -14.79 -9.23 20.55
C LEU A 109 -14.08 -8.91 21.86
N ASP A 110 -14.60 -9.42 22.98
CA ASP A 110 -14.07 -9.12 24.32
C ASP A 110 -12.63 -9.61 24.51
N GLY A 111 -12.24 -10.72 23.86
CA GLY A 111 -10.84 -11.18 23.84
C GLY A 111 -9.90 -10.22 23.11
N PHE A 112 -10.35 -9.54 22.05
CA PHE A 112 -9.56 -8.53 21.35
C PHE A 112 -9.44 -7.24 22.18
N LYS A 113 -10.53 -6.84 22.87
CA LYS A 113 -10.50 -5.70 23.80
C LYS A 113 -9.53 -5.93 24.95
N GLN A 114 -9.54 -7.11 25.58
CA GLN A 114 -8.60 -7.45 26.66
C GLN A 114 -7.15 -7.37 26.18
N LEU A 115 -6.85 -7.91 25.01
CA LEU A 115 -5.49 -7.85 24.44
C LEU A 115 -5.04 -6.41 24.17
N MET A 116 -5.93 -5.55 23.65
CA MET A 116 -5.66 -4.12 23.47
C MET A 116 -5.45 -3.39 24.81
N LEU A 117 -6.23 -3.75 25.84
CA LEU A 117 -6.09 -3.18 27.19
C LEU A 117 -4.77 -3.62 27.84
N ASP A 118 -4.36 -4.88 27.69
CA ASP A 118 -3.08 -5.40 28.18
C ASP A 118 -1.90 -4.68 27.51
N MET A 119 -1.95 -4.45 26.19
CA MET A 119 -0.93 -3.66 25.49
C MET A 119 -0.88 -2.20 26.00
N SER A 120 -2.04 -1.60 26.28
CA SER A 120 -2.12 -0.22 26.81
C SER A 120 -1.57 -0.10 28.24
N THR A 121 -1.82 -1.10 29.09
CA THR A 121 -1.36 -1.13 30.48
C THR A 121 0.12 -1.49 30.59
N ILE A 122 0.63 -2.34 29.70
CA ILE A 122 2.07 -2.59 29.54
C ILE A 122 2.80 -1.30 29.14
N GLN A 123 2.26 -0.52 28.21
CA GLN A 123 2.84 0.78 27.82
C GLN A 123 2.84 1.78 28.99
N TYR A 124 1.74 1.83 29.77
CA TYR A 124 1.62 2.72 30.93
C TYR A 124 2.60 2.36 32.05
N SER A 125 2.78 1.07 32.36
CA SER A 125 3.71 0.60 33.40
C SER A 125 5.18 0.84 33.04
N LEU A 126 5.56 0.69 31.76
CA LEU A 126 6.89 1.05 31.25
C LEU A 126 7.18 2.55 31.36
N SER A 127 6.17 3.41 31.13
CA SER A 127 6.32 4.86 31.24
C SER A 127 6.52 5.38 32.68
N LEU A 128 6.01 4.64 33.69
CA LEU A 128 6.21 4.91 35.12
C LEU A 128 7.56 4.38 35.62
N SER A 129 8.01 3.21 35.14
CA SER A 129 9.34 2.66 35.49
C SER A 129 10.51 3.43 34.87
N ALA A 130 10.26 4.26 33.86
CA ALA A 130 11.27 5.13 33.23
C ALA A 130 11.37 6.53 33.86
N GLN A 131 10.46 6.88 34.78
CA GLN A 131 10.43 8.18 35.48
C GLN A 131 10.93 8.12 36.93
N GLY A 132 11.31 6.93 37.43
CA GLY A 132 11.99 6.75 38.72
C GLY A 132 13.43 6.32 38.52
#